data_AF-A0A3D2TUV4-F1
#
_entry.id   AF-A0A3D2TUV4-F1
#
_cell.length_a   1.000
_cell.length_b   1.000
_cell.length_c   1.000
_cell.angle_alpha   90.00
_cell.angle_beta   90.00
_cell.angle_gamma   90.00
#
_symmetry.space_group_name_H-M   'P 1'
#
loop_
_entity.id
_entity.type
_entity.pdbx_description
1 polymer ?
#
loop_
_entity_poly.entity_id
_entity_poly.type
_entity_poly.pdbx_seq_one_letter_code
_entity_poly.pdbx_strand_id
1 'polypeptide(L)'
;MEELTTRQLIIDAAKQEFLDKGFPKASLRNIAKNANVTTGAFYGYFSTKEDLFATIVKPCCAAVKCRFSQSKESFFEIPSPDSKRIDCVEWMVDYMYDHYDIFKILVCCSDGTQYESFVHDMCEIEVESTMRFLSKNNYDTDVLDKQFCHMIVSGMFGGIFEVIEHDLPREKAKPFVRRLREFNHAGWMQLMGK
;
A
#
# COMPACT_ATOMS: atom_id res chain seq x y z
N MET A 1 -9.79 16.74 -27.86
CA MET A 1 -10.47 15.63 -27.17
C MET A 1 -9.78 14.27 -27.38
N GLU A 2 -8.87 14.14 -28.36
CA GLU A 2 -8.11 12.90 -28.63
C GLU A 2 -6.90 12.63 -27.69
N GLU A 3 -6.16 13.65 -27.23
CA GLU A 3 -4.91 13.45 -26.45
C GLU A 3 -5.09 12.70 -25.12
N LEU A 4 -6.22 12.91 -24.43
CA LEU A 4 -6.52 12.20 -23.18
C LEU A 4 -6.75 10.70 -23.41
N THR A 5 -7.23 10.31 -24.60
CA THR A 5 -7.50 8.90 -24.91
C THR A 5 -6.22 8.12 -25.18
N THR A 6 -5.28 8.67 -25.96
CA THR A 6 -3.99 8.01 -26.25
C THR A 6 -3.14 7.84 -25.00
N ARG A 7 -3.08 8.87 -24.14
CA ARG A 7 -2.38 8.76 -22.85
C ARG A 7 -2.96 7.64 -21.99
N GLN A 8 -4.29 7.51 -21.95
CA GLN A 8 -4.95 6.46 -21.19
C GLN A 8 -4.70 5.07 -21.78
N LEU A 9 -4.72 4.91 -23.11
CA LEU A 9 -4.37 3.66 -23.78
C LEU A 9 -2.95 3.19 -23.43
N ILE A 10 -1.99 4.12 -23.38
CA ILE A 10 -0.61 3.82 -22.95
C ILE A 10 -0.59 3.36 -21.50
N ILE A 11 -1.31 4.04 -20.61
CA ILE A 11 -1.41 3.67 -19.19
C ILE A 11 -2.01 2.28 -19.02
N ASP A 12 -3.09 1.96 -19.74
CA ASP A 12 -3.77 0.68 -19.61
C ASP A 12 -2.90 -0.47 -20.16
N ALA A 13 -2.24 -0.27 -21.31
CA ALA A 13 -1.27 -1.21 -21.84
C ALA A 13 -0.07 -1.42 -20.89
N ALA A 14 0.37 -0.35 -20.23
CA ALA A 14 1.47 -0.41 -19.28
C ALA A 14 1.09 -1.17 -18.01
N LYS A 15 -0.11 -0.97 -17.46
CA LYS A 15 -0.60 -1.74 -16.32
C LYS A 15 -0.56 -3.24 -16.60
N GLN A 16 -1.04 -3.66 -17.77
CA GLN A 16 -1.00 -5.07 -18.17
C GLN A 16 0.44 -5.59 -18.30
N GLU A 17 1.34 -4.86 -18.98
CA GLU A 17 2.74 -5.26 -19.09
C GLU A 17 3.43 -5.36 -17.71
N PHE A 18 3.15 -4.44 -16.79
CA PHE A 18 3.72 -4.46 -15.44
C PHE A 18 3.18 -5.61 -14.60
N LEU A 19 1.87 -5.91 -14.66
CA LEU A 19 1.28 -7.06 -13.99
C LEU A 19 1.86 -8.38 -14.51
N ASP A 20 2.09 -8.49 -15.81
CA ASP A 20 2.57 -9.72 -16.44
C ASP A 20 4.07 -9.97 -16.26
N LYS A 21 4.88 -8.90 -16.26
CA LYS A 21 6.35 -9.00 -16.36
C LYS A 21 7.09 -8.42 -15.15
N GLY A 22 6.43 -7.65 -14.31
CA GLY A 22 7.08 -6.79 -13.33
C GLY A 22 7.77 -5.59 -13.99
N PHE A 23 8.08 -4.56 -13.20
CA PHE A 23 8.81 -3.39 -13.69
C PHE A 23 10.14 -3.73 -14.37
N PRO A 24 11.02 -4.60 -13.82
CA PRO A 24 12.34 -4.83 -14.42
C PRO A 24 12.29 -5.37 -15.85
N LYS A 25 11.35 -6.27 -16.13
CA LYS A 25 11.25 -6.97 -17.43
C LYS A 25 10.24 -6.34 -18.39
N ALA A 26 9.43 -5.39 -17.95
CA ALA A 26 8.50 -4.67 -18.79
C ALA A 26 9.20 -3.88 -19.91
N SER A 27 8.63 -3.92 -21.11
CA SER A 27 9.19 -3.30 -22.32
C SER A 27 8.34 -2.14 -22.85
N LEU A 28 8.93 -0.95 -22.96
CA LEU A 28 8.28 0.23 -23.56
C LEU A 28 7.81 -0.02 -24.99
N ARG A 29 8.53 -0.87 -25.74
CA ARG A 29 8.15 -1.25 -27.10
C ARG A 29 6.88 -2.11 -27.11
N ASN A 30 6.75 -3.04 -26.17
CA ASN A 30 5.53 -3.86 -26.04
C ASN A 30 4.36 -2.97 -25.62
N ILE A 31 4.57 -2.08 -24.66
CA ILE A 31 3.56 -1.13 -24.20
C ILE A 31 3.06 -0.26 -25.36
N ALA A 32 3.97 0.36 -26.13
CA ALA A 32 3.60 1.16 -27.30
C ALA A 32 2.83 0.35 -28.34
N LYS A 33 3.28 -0.88 -28.64
CA LYS A 33 2.60 -1.79 -29.56
C LYS A 33 1.18 -2.13 -29.08
N ASN A 34 1.02 -2.48 -27.81
CA ASN A 34 -0.26 -2.88 -27.22
C ASN A 34 -1.23 -1.70 -27.08
N ALA A 35 -0.71 -0.48 -26.88
CA ALA A 35 -1.48 0.76 -26.92
C ALA A 35 -1.80 1.24 -28.35
N ASN A 36 -1.36 0.51 -29.39
CA ASN A 36 -1.50 0.85 -30.80
C ASN A 36 -0.91 2.23 -31.16
N VAL A 37 0.24 2.57 -30.58
CA VAL A 37 0.99 3.80 -30.86
C VAL A 37 2.41 3.50 -31.35
N THR A 38 3.02 4.45 -32.05
CA THR A 38 4.43 4.35 -32.41
C THR A 38 5.31 4.65 -31.19
N THR A 39 6.53 4.10 -31.17
CA THR A 39 7.50 4.39 -30.10
C THR A 39 7.82 5.90 -30.02
N GLY A 40 7.86 6.60 -31.17
CA GLY A 40 8.05 8.05 -31.18
C GLY A 40 6.88 8.80 -30.54
N ALA A 41 5.64 8.38 -30.81
CA ALA A 41 4.46 8.97 -30.19
C ALA A 41 4.43 8.73 -28.67
N PHE A 42 4.88 7.56 -28.20
CA PHE A 42 5.01 7.26 -26.77
C PHE A 42 5.87 8.29 -26.04
N TYR A 43 7.03 8.65 -26.59
CA TYR A 43 7.95 9.61 -25.99
C TYR A 43 7.40 11.04 -25.93
N GLY A 44 6.32 11.34 -26.66
CA GLY A 44 5.57 12.59 -26.49
C GLY A 44 4.76 12.65 -25.19
N TYR A 45 4.43 11.49 -24.59
CA TYR A 45 3.65 11.39 -23.35
C TYR A 45 4.49 11.03 -22.13
N PHE A 46 5.47 10.14 -22.29
CA PHE A 46 6.30 9.63 -21.19
C PHE A 46 7.75 9.54 -21.62
N SER A 47 8.65 10.16 -20.86
CA SER A 47 10.08 10.19 -21.18
C SER A 47 10.77 8.86 -20.87
N THR A 48 10.33 8.18 -19.82
CA THR A 48 10.97 6.96 -19.30
C THR A 48 9.95 5.92 -18.83
N LYS A 49 10.42 4.69 -18.59
CA LYS A 49 9.59 3.61 -18.01
C LYS A 49 9.25 3.94 -16.56
N GLU A 50 10.19 4.55 -15.85
CA GLU A 50 10.10 5.04 -14.48
C GLU A 50 9.00 6.10 -14.36
N ASP A 51 8.96 7.08 -15.27
CA ASP A 51 7.92 8.13 -15.28
C ASP A 51 6.52 7.56 -15.50
N LEU A 52 6.41 6.58 -16.41
CA LEU A 52 5.16 5.89 -16.68
C LEU A 52 4.69 5.09 -15.46
N PHE A 53 5.61 4.33 -14.84
CA PHE A 53 5.30 3.56 -13.63
C PHE A 53 4.87 4.49 -12.48
N ALA A 54 5.63 5.56 -12.24
CA ALA A 54 5.31 6.55 -11.22
C ALA A 54 3.95 7.22 -11.48
N THR A 55 3.61 7.53 -12.73
CA THR A 55 2.30 8.07 -13.10
C THR A 55 1.16 7.15 -12.68
N ILE A 56 1.35 5.82 -12.77
CA ILE A 56 0.33 4.82 -12.45
C ILE A 56 0.16 4.69 -10.93
N VAL A 57 1.25 4.56 -10.17
CA VAL A 57 1.16 4.17 -8.75
C VAL A 57 1.18 5.34 -7.77
N LYS A 58 1.76 6.49 -8.16
CA LYS A 58 1.94 7.65 -7.27
C LYS A 58 0.62 8.14 -6.65
N PRO A 59 -0.51 8.24 -7.38
CA PRO A 59 -1.76 8.71 -6.78
C PRO A 59 -2.24 7.81 -5.64
N CYS A 60 -2.25 6.48 -5.83
CA CYS A 60 -2.68 5.52 -4.82
C CYS A 60 -1.71 5.46 -3.64
N CYS A 61 -0.40 5.46 -3.92
CA CYS A 61 0.65 5.53 -2.89
C CYS A 61 0.50 6.78 -2.02
N ALA A 62 0.31 7.96 -2.63
CA ALA A 62 0.11 9.20 -1.90
C ALA A 62 -1.19 9.22 -1.09
N ALA A 63 -2.28 8.67 -1.63
CA ALA A 63 -3.56 8.59 -0.93
C ALA A 63 -3.46 7.77 0.36
N VAL A 64 -2.83 6.59 0.30
CA VAL A 64 -2.63 5.73 1.48
C VAL A 64 -1.66 6.38 2.46
N LYS A 65 -0.48 6.83 2.01
CA LYS A 65 0.50 7.50 2.89
C LYS A 65 -0.12 8.70 3.61
N CYS A 66 -0.86 9.55 2.89
CA CYS A 66 -1.52 10.73 3.46
C CYS A 66 -2.57 10.35 4.52
N ARG A 67 -3.42 9.36 4.23
CA ARG A 67 -4.43 8.89 5.18
C ARG A 67 -3.79 8.35 6.47
N PHE A 68 -2.74 7.57 6.32
CA PHE A 68 -1.98 7.01 7.45
C PHE A 68 -1.34 8.09 8.30
N SER A 69 -0.60 9.02 7.69
CA SER A 69 0.07 10.10 8.44
C SER A 69 -0.91 11.05 9.13
N GLN A 70 -2.15 11.17 8.64
CA GLN A 70 -3.19 11.96 9.28
C GLN A 70 -3.96 11.21 10.38
N SER A 71 -3.83 9.88 10.43
CA SER A 71 -4.39 9.09 11.52
C SER A 71 -3.71 9.48 12.82
N LYS A 72 -4.50 9.88 13.81
CA LYS A 72 -4.02 10.10 15.19
C LYS A 72 -4.02 8.81 16.00
N GLU A 73 -4.53 7.74 15.41
CA GLU A 73 -4.71 6.44 16.04
C GLU A 73 -3.49 5.60 15.71
N SER A 74 -2.92 4.97 16.73
CA SER A 74 -2.00 3.87 16.46
C SER A 74 -2.81 2.68 15.98
N PHE A 75 -2.24 1.88 15.09
CA PHE A 75 -2.92 0.80 14.37
C PHE A 75 -3.56 -0.25 15.28
N PHE A 76 -2.99 -0.42 16.48
CA PHE A 76 -3.51 -1.34 17.50
C PHE A 76 -4.63 -0.72 18.34
N GLU A 77 -4.98 0.55 18.20
CA GLU A 77 -6.24 1.06 18.73
C GLU A 77 -7.36 0.71 17.75
N ILE A 78 -8.28 -0.16 18.16
CA ILE A 78 -9.51 -0.43 17.40
C ILE A 78 -10.57 0.56 17.90
N PRO A 79 -11.15 1.40 17.02
CA PRO A 79 -12.26 2.26 17.42
C PRO A 79 -13.40 1.44 18.02
N SER A 80 -14.02 1.94 19.09
CA SER A 80 -15.21 1.27 19.64
C SER A 80 -16.32 1.16 18.57
N PRO A 81 -17.20 0.15 18.63
CA PRO A 81 -18.29 -0.01 17.67
C PRO A 81 -19.20 1.22 17.54
N ASP A 82 -19.32 2.03 18.60
CA ASP A 82 -20.11 3.27 18.65
C ASP A 82 -19.35 4.49 18.08
N SER A 83 -18.07 4.34 17.72
CA SER A 83 -17.25 5.40 17.15
C SER A 83 -17.73 5.74 15.75
N LYS A 84 -17.97 7.04 15.50
CA LYS A 84 -18.24 7.56 14.14
C LYS A 84 -16.98 7.67 13.27
N ARG A 85 -15.83 7.20 13.75
CA ARG A 85 -14.55 7.32 13.04
C ARG A 85 -14.42 6.23 11.99
N ILE A 86 -13.93 6.62 10.82
CA ILE A 86 -13.58 5.67 9.76
C ILE A 86 -12.26 5.03 10.16
N ASP A 87 -12.29 3.73 10.39
CA ASP A 87 -11.11 2.93 10.64
C ASP A 87 -10.13 3.04 9.45
N CYS A 88 -8.89 3.47 9.74
CA CYS A 88 -7.89 3.72 8.71
C CYS A 88 -7.57 2.46 7.90
N VAL A 89 -7.58 1.30 8.55
CA VAL A 89 -7.19 0.03 7.95
C VAL A 89 -8.32 -0.55 7.13
N GLU A 90 -9.55 -0.51 7.63
CA GLU A 90 -10.70 -0.94 6.84
C GLU A 90 -10.84 -0.09 5.57
N TRP A 91 -10.65 1.24 5.70
CA TRP A 91 -10.61 2.13 4.54
C TRP A 91 -9.48 1.78 3.58
N MET A 92 -8.28 1.46 4.10
CA MET A 92 -7.13 1.09 3.26
C MET A 92 -7.45 -0.17 2.46
N VAL A 93 -8.02 -1.20 3.09
CA VAL A 93 -8.43 -2.42 2.39
C VAL A 93 -9.46 -2.10 1.31
N ASP A 94 -10.52 -1.35 1.62
CA ASP A 94 -11.52 -0.97 0.61
C ASP A 94 -10.88 -0.21 -0.57
N TYR A 95 -10.02 0.77 -0.28
CA TYR A 95 -9.30 1.55 -1.28
C TYR A 95 -8.35 0.69 -2.12
N MET A 96 -7.69 -0.29 -1.51
CA MET A 96 -6.83 -1.23 -2.21
C MET A 96 -7.61 -2.06 -3.22
N TYR A 97 -8.80 -2.55 -2.85
CA TYR A 97 -9.66 -3.33 -3.74
C TYR A 97 -10.36 -2.49 -4.82
N ASP A 98 -10.70 -1.23 -4.52
CA ASP A 98 -11.23 -0.30 -5.53
C ASP A 98 -10.17 0.07 -6.60
N HIS A 99 -8.88 -0.10 -6.26
CA HIS A 99 -7.73 0.16 -7.13
C HIS A 99 -6.82 -1.07 -7.27
N TYR A 100 -7.41 -2.27 -7.31
CA TYR A 100 -6.72 -3.55 -7.16
C TYR A 100 -5.48 -3.71 -8.05
N ASP A 101 -5.61 -3.49 -9.36
CA ASP A 101 -4.51 -3.62 -10.32
C ASP A 101 -3.32 -2.70 -9.97
N ILE A 102 -3.60 -1.48 -9.50
CA ILE A 102 -2.55 -0.52 -9.13
C ILE A 102 -1.82 -0.99 -7.88
N PHE A 103 -2.55 -1.51 -6.89
CA PHE A 103 -1.92 -2.08 -5.68
C PHE A 103 -1.17 -3.37 -5.96
N LYS A 104 -1.68 -4.23 -6.86
CA LYS A 104 -0.95 -5.42 -7.31
C LYS A 104 0.36 -5.03 -7.98
N ILE A 105 0.36 -4.01 -8.86
CA ILE A 105 1.59 -3.46 -9.46
C ILE A 105 2.52 -2.89 -8.39
N LEU A 106 1.98 -2.10 -7.46
CA LEU A 106 2.77 -1.42 -6.44
C LEU A 106 3.43 -2.40 -5.46
N VAL A 107 2.72 -3.45 -5.06
CA VAL A 107 3.16 -4.42 -4.05
C VAL A 107 4.00 -5.54 -4.67
N CYS A 108 3.63 -6.04 -5.86
CA CYS A 108 4.23 -7.24 -6.44
C CYS A 108 5.15 -6.97 -7.65
N CYS A 109 5.15 -5.74 -8.20
CA CYS A 109 5.80 -5.47 -9.49
C CYS A 109 6.73 -4.25 -9.47
N SER A 110 7.04 -3.70 -8.30
CA SER A 110 7.76 -2.43 -8.12
C SER A 110 9.27 -2.57 -7.94
N ASP A 111 9.83 -3.78 -7.96
CA ASP A 111 11.26 -4.04 -7.82
C ASP A 111 12.12 -3.15 -8.72
N GLY A 112 13.15 -2.51 -8.15
CA GLY A 112 14.04 -1.60 -8.86
C GLY A 112 13.43 -0.23 -9.19
N THR A 113 12.24 0.07 -8.69
CA THR A 113 11.64 1.42 -8.74
C THR A 113 11.82 2.13 -7.40
N GLN A 114 11.60 3.45 -7.38
CA GLN A 114 11.51 4.23 -6.13
C GLN A 114 10.37 3.77 -5.19
N TYR A 115 9.49 2.87 -5.63
CA TYR A 115 8.37 2.35 -4.86
C TYR A 115 8.58 0.92 -4.34
N GLU A 116 9.75 0.31 -4.58
CA GLU A 116 10.05 -1.06 -4.13
C GLU A 116 9.90 -1.22 -2.60
N SER A 117 10.25 -0.18 -1.84
CA SER A 117 10.13 -0.17 -0.38
C SER A 117 8.76 0.28 0.13
N PHE A 118 7.71 0.34 -0.71
CA PHE A 118 6.42 0.90 -0.33
C PHE A 118 5.84 0.27 0.95
N VAL A 119 5.81 -1.06 1.05
CA VAL A 119 5.27 -1.76 2.23
C VAL A 119 6.13 -1.50 3.47
N HIS A 120 7.45 -1.47 3.29
CA HIS A 120 8.40 -1.15 4.37
C HIS A 120 8.22 0.29 4.88
N ASP A 121 8.09 1.28 3.98
CA ASP A 121 7.84 2.67 4.35
C ASP A 121 6.56 2.81 5.19
N MET A 122 5.50 2.08 4.81
CA MET A 122 4.24 2.08 5.55
C MET A 122 4.39 1.48 6.95
N CYS A 123 5.16 0.40 7.08
CA CYS A 123 5.51 -0.19 8.37
C CYS A 123 6.28 0.80 9.25
N GLU A 124 7.33 1.46 8.72
CA GLU A 124 8.12 2.44 9.48
C GLU A 124 7.27 3.62 9.97
N ILE A 125 6.37 4.14 9.13
CA ILE A 125 5.42 5.20 9.53
C ILE A 125 4.62 4.77 10.76
N GLU A 126 4.14 3.53 10.78
CA GLU A 126 3.36 3.03 11.91
C GLU A 126 4.20 2.71 13.14
N VAL A 127 5.43 2.18 12.97
CA VAL A 127 6.37 1.98 14.08
C VAL A 127 6.64 3.30 14.77
N GLU A 128 6.90 4.37 14.02
CA GLU A 128 7.13 5.71 14.58
C GLU A 128 5.89 6.26 15.31
N SER A 129 4.69 6.01 14.77
CA SER A 129 3.42 6.37 15.41
C SER A 129 3.23 5.62 16.75
N THR A 130 3.51 4.31 16.74
CA THR A 130 3.43 3.42 17.90
C THR A 130 4.40 3.85 18.99
N MET A 131 5.68 4.08 18.66
CA MET A 131 6.68 4.53 19.63
C MET A 131 6.28 5.87 20.26
N ARG A 132 5.79 6.81 19.44
CA ARG A 132 5.30 8.10 19.93
C ARG A 132 4.12 7.94 20.89
N PHE A 133 3.20 7.01 20.60
CA PHE A 133 2.09 6.70 21.48
C PHE A 133 2.58 6.11 22.81
N LEU A 134 3.48 5.12 22.76
CA LEU A 134 3.99 4.45 23.96
C LEU A 134 4.69 5.44 24.89
N SER A 135 5.59 6.26 24.35
CA SER A 135 6.28 7.31 25.11
C SER A 135 5.29 8.34 25.68
N LYS A 136 4.30 8.78 24.90
CA LYS A 136 3.32 9.79 25.36
C LYS A 136 2.44 9.29 26.51
N ASN A 137 2.16 7.99 26.57
CA ASN A 137 1.33 7.38 27.60
C ASN A 137 2.16 6.77 28.75
N ASN A 138 3.48 7.00 28.78
CA ASN A 138 4.41 6.50 29.80
C ASN A 138 4.43 4.97 29.93
N TYR A 139 4.25 4.24 28.83
CA TYR A 139 4.55 2.81 28.82
C TYR A 139 6.07 2.59 28.82
N ASP A 140 6.51 1.45 29.33
CA ASP A 140 7.93 1.08 29.41
C ASP A 140 8.50 0.81 28.01
N THR A 141 9.25 1.78 27.48
CA THR A 141 9.89 1.70 26.16
C THR A 141 11.24 0.96 26.17
N ASP A 142 11.72 0.53 27.34
CA ASP A 142 12.87 -0.38 27.43
C ASP A 142 12.40 -1.84 27.21
N VAL A 143 11.15 -2.14 27.60
CA VAL A 143 10.50 -3.44 27.33
C VAL A 143 9.79 -3.44 25.97
N LEU A 144 9.03 -2.39 25.65
CA LEU A 144 8.35 -2.21 24.37
C LEU A 144 9.18 -1.32 23.45
N ASP A 145 10.41 -1.76 23.18
CA ASP A 145 11.37 -0.99 22.39
C ASP A 145 11.01 -0.94 20.89
N LYS A 146 11.76 -0.12 20.14
CA LYS A 146 11.53 0.04 18.69
C LYS A 146 11.70 -1.27 17.91
N GLN A 147 12.64 -2.13 18.32
CA GLN A 147 12.90 -3.39 17.59
C GLN A 147 11.73 -4.36 17.76
N PHE A 148 11.24 -4.50 18.99
CA PHE A 148 10.06 -5.29 19.30
C PHE A 148 8.81 -4.73 18.59
N CYS A 149 8.59 -3.42 18.65
CA CYS A 149 7.50 -2.78 17.91
C CYS A 149 7.57 -3.06 16.41
N HIS A 150 8.75 -2.95 15.81
CA HIS A 150 8.97 -3.27 14.40
C HIS A 150 8.64 -4.74 14.09
N MET A 151 9.00 -5.70 14.96
CA MET A 151 8.64 -7.11 14.76
C MET A 151 7.11 -7.32 14.70
N ILE A 152 6.36 -6.71 15.60
CA ILE A 152 4.90 -6.86 15.63
C ILE A 152 4.24 -6.14 14.44
N VAL A 153 4.63 -4.88 14.21
CA VAL A 153 4.04 -4.05 13.15
C VAL A 153 4.35 -4.62 11.77
N SER A 154 5.58 -5.07 11.50
CA SER A 154 5.94 -5.66 10.20
C SER A 154 5.16 -6.94 9.90
N GLY A 155 4.95 -7.82 10.88
CA GLY A 155 4.13 -9.02 10.71
C GLY A 155 2.67 -8.70 10.40
N MET A 156 2.11 -7.69 11.06
CA MET A 156 0.75 -7.23 10.79
C MET A 156 0.61 -6.59 9.40
N PHE A 157 1.54 -5.71 9.00
CA PHE A 157 1.52 -5.09 7.67
C PHE A 157 1.72 -6.12 6.56
N GLY A 158 2.61 -7.09 6.75
CA GLY A 158 2.77 -8.23 5.86
C GLY A 158 1.42 -8.93 5.63
N GLY A 159 0.75 -9.34 6.72
CA GLY A 159 -0.55 -10.00 6.63
C GLY A 159 -1.67 -9.16 5.98
N ILE A 160 -1.56 -7.83 6.00
CA ILE A 160 -2.51 -6.96 5.29
C ILE A 160 -2.23 -6.93 3.79
N PHE A 161 -0.98 -6.80 3.37
CA PHE A 161 -0.63 -6.77 1.95
C PHE A 161 -0.68 -8.16 1.30
N GLU A 162 -0.58 -9.24 2.08
CA GLU A 162 -0.80 -10.61 1.64
C GLU A 162 -2.15 -10.81 0.94
N VAL A 163 -3.18 -10.02 1.27
CA VAL A 163 -4.49 -10.11 0.62
C VAL A 163 -4.44 -9.75 -0.87
N ILE A 164 -3.52 -8.86 -1.25
CA ILE A 164 -3.24 -8.49 -2.63
C ILE A 164 -2.24 -9.47 -3.24
N GLU A 165 -1.18 -9.82 -2.52
CA GLU A 165 -0.14 -10.72 -3.04
C GLU A 165 -0.70 -12.09 -3.43
N HIS A 166 -1.61 -12.64 -2.62
CA HIS A 166 -2.20 -13.96 -2.81
C HIS A 166 -3.58 -13.95 -3.50
N ASP A 167 -3.99 -12.82 -4.07
CA ASP A 167 -5.25 -12.68 -4.81
C ASP A 167 -6.50 -13.11 -4.03
N LEU A 168 -6.55 -12.71 -2.75
CA LEU A 168 -7.71 -13.00 -1.91
C LEU A 168 -8.94 -12.25 -2.43
N PRO A 169 -10.10 -12.90 -2.56
CA PRO A 169 -11.34 -12.20 -2.89
C PRO A 169 -11.69 -11.14 -1.85
N ARG A 170 -12.19 -9.98 -2.29
CA ARG A 170 -12.58 -8.84 -1.43
C ARG A 170 -13.46 -9.27 -0.24
N GLU A 171 -14.42 -10.16 -0.50
CA GLU A 171 -15.36 -10.69 0.50
C GLU A 171 -14.68 -11.42 1.67
N LYS A 172 -13.49 -12.00 1.43
CA LYS A 172 -12.69 -12.68 2.47
C LYS A 172 -11.66 -11.75 3.10
N ALA A 173 -11.11 -10.83 2.31
CA ALA A 173 -10.01 -9.97 2.74
C ALA A 173 -10.39 -9.08 3.93
N LYS A 174 -11.53 -8.39 3.87
CA LYS A 174 -11.95 -7.48 4.94
C LYS A 174 -12.19 -8.21 6.28
N PRO A 175 -12.91 -9.33 6.33
CA PRO A 175 -13.01 -10.14 7.56
C PRO A 175 -11.66 -10.65 8.07
N PHE A 176 -10.73 -11.03 7.20
CA PHE A 176 -9.42 -11.53 7.62
C PHE A 176 -8.54 -10.43 8.21
N VAL A 177 -8.48 -9.27 7.55
CA VAL A 177 -7.74 -8.11 8.06
C VAL A 177 -8.33 -7.64 9.39
N ARG A 178 -9.66 -7.66 9.55
CA ARG A 178 -10.30 -7.34 10.84
C ARG A 178 -9.84 -8.30 11.95
N ARG A 179 -9.88 -9.61 11.72
CA ARG A 179 -9.43 -10.61 12.71
C ARG A 179 -7.95 -10.49 13.03
N LEU A 180 -7.12 -10.21 12.01
CA LEU A 180 -5.69 -9.95 12.19
C LEU A 180 -5.47 -8.75 13.14
N ARG A 181 -6.27 -7.69 12.98
CA ARG A 181 -6.22 -6.52 13.87
C ARG A 181 -6.73 -6.82 15.26
N GLU A 182 -7.82 -7.54 15.41
CA GLU A 182 -8.34 -7.97 16.72
C GLU A 182 -7.29 -8.79 17.49
N PHE A 183 -6.60 -9.70 16.81
CA PHE A 183 -5.50 -10.48 17.37
C PHE A 183 -4.34 -9.58 17.84
N ASN A 184 -3.90 -8.65 16.99
CA ASN A 184 -2.83 -7.71 17.34
C ASN A 184 -3.25 -6.77 18.48
N HIS A 185 -4.47 -6.24 18.46
CA HIS A 185 -5.02 -5.39 19.52
C HIS A 185 -5.02 -6.12 20.87
N ALA A 186 -5.51 -7.36 20.92
CA ALA A 186 -5.51 -8.15 22.15
C ALA A 186 -4.08 -8.39 22.67
N GLY A 187 -3.13 -8.69 21.78
CA GLY A 187 -1.71 -8.83 22.14
C GLY A 187 -1.12 -7.54 22.72
N TRP A 188 -1.39 -6.40 22.09
CA TRP A 188 -0.95 -5.08 22.57
C TRP A 188 -1.57 -4.71 23.93
N MET A 189 -2.86 -4.98 24.13
CA MET A 189 -3.53 -4.75 25.42
C MET A 189 -2.89 -5.56 26.54
N GLN A 190 -2.62 -6.85 26.29
CA GLN A 190 -1.93 -7.72 27.23
C GLN A 190 -0.51 -7.20 27.57
N LEU A 191 0.25 -6.76 26.57
CA LEU A 191 1.61 -6.21 26.75
C LEU A 191 1.61 -4.88 27.52
N MET A 192 0.56 -4.07 27.33
CA MET A 192 0.34 -2.82 28.05
C MET A 192 -0.28 -3.02 29.44
N GLY A 193 -0.55 -4.26 29.86
CA GLY A 193 -1.12 -4.59 31.16
C GLY A 193 -2.58 -4.19 31.33
N LYS A 194 -3.35 -4.16 30.24
CA LYS A 194 -4.78 -3.83 30.22
C LYS A 194 -5.67 -5.04 29.95
#